data_AF-A0A970SZH7-F1
#
_entry.id   AF-A0A970SZH7-F1
#
_cell.length_a   1.000
_cell.length_b   1.000
_cell.length_c   1.000
_cell.angle_alpha   90.00
_cell.angle_beta   90.00
_cell.angle_gamma   90.00
#
_symmetry.space_group_name_H-M   'P 1'
#
loop_
_entity.id
_entity.type
_entity.pdbx_description
1 polymer ?
#
loop_
_entity_poly.entity_id
_entity_poly.type
_entity_poly.pdbx_seq_one_letter_code
_entity_poly.pdbx_strand_id
1 'polypeptide(L)'
;MSYRVNDRAIVMDVRREIVRRQSIDGSTLNVHCINGVVELSGTLRVAAAAGRGVSGKDEIEQIKEIIMRLPGVRDVIDRYLRIL
;
A
#
# COMPACT_ATOMS: atom_id res chain seq x y z
N MET A 1 -11.87 -14.69 16.72
CA MET A 1 -10.98 -13.51 16.63
C MET A 1 -11.78 -12.38 15.99
N SER A 2 -11.97 -11.23 16.64
CA SER A 2 -12.77 -10.14 16.08
C SER A 2 -12.00 -9.46 14.93
N TYR A 3 -12.51 -9.55 13.70
CA TYR A 3 -11.87 -9.03 12.49
C TYR A 3 -11.48 -7.55 12.61
N ARG A 4 -12.24 -6.76 13.37
CA ARG A 4 -12.01 -5.31 13.56
C ARG A 4 -10.69 -4.98 14.28
N VAL A 5 -10.22 -5.84 15.19
CA VAL A 5 -8.93 -5.63 15.87
C VAL A 5 -7.78 -5.98 14.92
N ASN A 6 -8.01 -6.93 14.01
CA ASN A 6 -7.03 -7.35 13.01
C ASN A 6 -6.87 -6.31 11.90
N ASP A 7 -7.97 -5.76 11.38
CA ASP A 7 -7.95 -4.80 10.27
C ASP A 7 -7.12 -3.54 10.60
N ARG A 8 -7.20 -3.03 11.83
CA ARG A 8 -6.40 -1.87 12.26
C ARG A 8 -4.91 -2.20 12.31
N ALA A 9 -4.55 -3.39 12.78
CA ALA A 9 -3.15 -3.84 12.79
C ALA A 9 -2.61 -3.97 11.36
N ILE A 10 -3.38 -4.60 10.47
CA ILE A 10 -3.06 -4.71 9.04
C ILE A 10 -2.80 -3.33 8.44
N VAL A 11 -3.69 -2.34 8.65
CA VAL A 11 -3.49 -0.97 8.11
C VAL A 11 -2.20 -0.35 8.63
N MET A 12 -1.84 -0.55 9.89
CA MET A 12 -0.60 -0.02 10.45
C MET A 12 0.64 -0.66 9.82
N ASP A 13 0.63 -1.98 9.61
CA ASP A 13 1.74 -2.69 8.99
C ASP A 13 1.88 -2.33 7.52
N VAL A 14 0.76 -2.23 6.79
CA VAL A 14 0.74 -1.74 5.40
C VAL A 14 1.35 -0.33 5.31
N ARG A 15 0.93 0.60 6.19
CA ARG A 15 1.48 1.96 6.21
C ARG A 15 2.98 1.98 6.50
N ARG A 16 3.47 1.11 7.39
CA ARG A 16 4.91 1.00 7.68
C ARG A 16 5.69 0.53 6.47
N GLU A 17 5.21 -0.48 5.75
CA GLU A 17 5.88 -0.96 4.53
C GLU A 17 5.94 0.11 3.44
N ILE A 18 4.88 0.91 3.29
CA ILE A 18 4.84 2.00 2.32
C ILE A 18 5.81 3.13 2.70
N VAL A 19 5.84 3.52 3.97
CA VAL A 19 6.75 4.57 4.48
C VAL A 19 8.22 4.15 4.40
N ARG A 20 8.53 2.86 4.55
CA ARG A 20 9.90 2.34 4.43
C ARG A 20 10.45 2.45 3.01
N ARG A 21 9.59 2.55 1.99
CA ARG A 21 10.02 2.68 0.61
C ARG A 21 10.40 4.11 0.29
N GLN A 22 11.70 4.33 0.09
CA GLN A 22 12.24 5.64 -0.28
C GLN A 22 12.00 5.98 -1.77
N SER A 23 11.58 5.00 -2.58
CA SER A 23 11.34 5.14 -4.02
C SER A 23 9.98 5.76 -4.36
N ILE A 24 9.07 5.87 -3.38
CA ILE A 24 7.71 6.40 -3.58
C ILE A 24 7.36 7.41 -2.49
N ASP A 25 6.62 8.43 -2.88
CA ASP A 25 5.94 9.33 -1.96
C ASP A 25 4.48 8.88 -1.82
N GLY A 26 4.21 8.22 -0.70
CA GLY A 26 2.89 7.72 -0.30
C GLY A 26 2.10 8.71 0.57
N SER A 27 2.52 9.98 0.69
CA SER A 27 1.88 10.96 1.58
C SER A 27 0.40 11.19 1.28
N THR A 28 0.01 11.02 0.01
CA THR A 28 -1.38 11.15 -0.48
C THR A 28 -2.07 9.80 -0.66
N LEU A 29 -1.46 8.70 -0.21
CA LEU A 29 -2.02 7.37 -0.28
C LEU A 29 -2.89 7.09 0.95
N ASN A 30 -4.12 6.68 0.69
CA ASN A 30 -5.04 6.23 1.71
C ASN A 30 -5.13 4.71 1.69
N VAL A 31 -5.01 4.13 2.88
CA VAL A 31 -5.08 2.69 3.12
C VAL A 31 -6.24 2.42 4.05
N HIS A 32 -7.19 1.62 3.59
CA HIS A 32 -8.30 1.10 4.39
C HIS A 32 -8.25 -0.42 4.39
N CYS A 33 -8.69 -1.05 5.48
CA CYS A 33 -8.85 -2.50 5.55
C CYS A 33 -10.23 -2.83 6.11
N ILE A 34 -10.94 -3.73 5.43
CA ILE A 34 -12.26 -4.19 5.84
C ILE A 34 -12.29 -5.71 5.69
N ASN A 35 -12.42 -6.42 6.82
CA ASN A 35 -12.47 -7.89 6.86
C ASN A 35 -11.28 -8.56 6.13
N GLY A 36 -10.08 -8.01 6.28
CA GLY A 36 -8.86 -8.48 5.62
C GLY A 36 -8.71 -8.09 4.14
N VAL A 37 -9.63 -7.31 3.56
CA VAL A 37 -9.46 -6.73 2.22
C VAL A 37 -8.86 -5.34 2.36
N VAL A 38 -7.69 -5.11 1.75
CA VAL A 38 -6.99 -3.82 1.79
C VAL A 38 -7.35 -3.00 0.56
N GLU A 39 -7.91 -1.81 0.77
CA GLU A 39 -8.19 -0.83 -0.28
C GLU A 39 -7.09 0.23 -0.31
N LEU A 40 -6.44 0.36 -1.46
CA LEU A 40 -5.47 1.43 -1.74
C LEU A 40 -6.13 2.50 -2.61
N SER A 41 -6.05 3.76 -2.18
CA SER A 41 -6.64 4.89 -2.91
C SER A 41 -5.77 6.13 -2.81
N GLY A 42 -6.06 7.12 -3.66
CA GLY A 42 -5.36 8.40 -3.64
C GLY A 42 -4.28 8.48 -4.71
N THR A 43 -3.15 9.08 -4.37
CA THR A 43 -2.08 9.37 -5.35
C THR A 43 -0.75 8.85 -4.85
N LEU A 44 -0.03 8.17 -5.74
CA LEU A 44 1.32 7.72 -5.54
C LEU A 44 2.23 8.47 -6.52
N ARG A 45 3.28 9.07 -5.98
CA ARG A 45 4.31 9.76 -6.77
C ARG A 45 5.59 8.96 -6.67
N VAL A 46 6.32 8.84 -7.78
CA VAL A 46 7.68 8.32 -7.71
C VAL A 46 8.55 9.38 -7.01
N ALA A 47 9.26 8.98 -5.96
CA ALA A 47 10.11 9.91 -5.23
C ALA A 47 11.26 10.37 -6.14
N ALA A 48 11.64 11.65 -6.06
CA ALA A 48 12.76 12.16 -6.85
C ALA A 48 14.09 11.43 -6.57
N ALA A 49 14.19 10.80 -5.39
CA ALA A 49 15.33 10.00 -4.95
C ALA A 49 15.35 8.56 -5.52
N ALA A 50 14.29 8.12 -6.20
CA ALA A 50 14.15 6.75 -6.72
C ALA A 50 15.17 6.40 -7.83
N GLY A 51 15.90 7.40 -8.35
CA GLY A 51 16.83 7.22 -9.46
C GLY A 51 16.12 7.17 -10.82
N ARG A 52 16.90 7.12 -11.91
CA ARG A 52 16.34 7.04 -13.27
C ARG A 52 15.86 5.61 -13.54
N GLY A 53 14.57 5.45 -13.86
CA GLY A 53 14.00 4.18 -14.33
C GLY A 53 13.02 3.50 -13.39
N VAL A 54 12.69 4.08 -12.23
CA VAL A 54 11.64 3.54 -11.37
C VAL A 54 10.28 3.89 -11.94
N SER A 55 9.53 2.85 -12.32
CA SER A 55 8.14 2.94 -12.74
C SER A 55 7.25 2.90 -11.50
N GLY A 56 6.44 3.94 -11.29
CA GLY A 56 5.46 3.95 -10.20
C GLY A 56 4.47 2.77 -10.27
N LYS A 57 4.23 2.24 -11.46
CA LYS A 57 3.39 1.05 -11.66
C LYS A 57 4.04 -0.21 -11.10
N ASP A 58 5.34 -0.40 -11.34
CA ASP A 58 6.07 -1.57 -10.87
C ASP A 58 6.22 -1.52 -9.35
N GLU A 59 6.42 -0.32 -8.80
CA GLU A 59 6.43 -0.09 -7.36
C GLU A 59 5.10 -0.49 -6.72
N ILE A 60 3.98 -0.02 -7.26
CA ILE A 60 2.64 -0.38 -6.76
C ILE A 60 2.42 -1.88 -6.79
N GLU A 61 2.82 -2.55 -7.86
CA GLU A 61 2.66 -4.00 -7.96
C GLU A 61 3.48 -4.71 -6.90
N GLN A 62 4.73 -4.27 -6.69
CA GLN A 62 5.53 -4.77 -5.58
C GLN A 62 4.91 -4.44 -4.21
N ILE A 63 4.24 -3.29 -4.03
CA ILE A 63 3.56 -2.97 -2.76
C ILE A 63 2.45 -3.99 -2.52
N LYS A 64 1.62 -4.23 -3.52
CA LYS A 64 0.51 -5.20 -3.42
C LYS A 64 1.01 -6.59 -3.09
N GLU A 65 2.08 -7.05 -3.73
CA GLU A 65 2.68 -8.35 -3.43
C GLU A 65 3.16 -8.46 -1.97
N ILE A 66 3.76 -7.41 -1.41
CA ILE A 66 4.17 -7.39 0.00
C ILE A 66 2.95 -7.40 0.91
N ILE A 67 1.95 -6.56 0.62
CA ILE A 67 0.72 -6.47 1.43
C ILE A 67 0.01 -7.82 1.45
N MET A 68 -0.09 -8.51 0.30
CA MET A 68 -0.71 -9.84 0.21
C MET A 68 -0.02 -10.92 1.06
N ARG A 69 1.24 -10.72 1.44
CA ARG A 69 1.98 -11.64 2.33
C ARG A 69 1.77 -11.33 3.80
N LEU A 70 1.11 -10.21 4.15
CA LEU A 70 0.84 -9.87 5.54
C LEU A 70 -0.23 -10.80 6.14
N PRO A 71 -0.04 -11.30 7.37
CA PRO A 71 -1.01 -12.16 8.03
C PRO A 71 -2.38 -11.50 8.14
N GLY A 72 -3.42 -12.21 7.69
CA GLY A 72 -4.81 -11.72 7.76
C GLY A 72 -5.26 -10.89 6.56
N VAL A 73 -4.35 -10.55 5.64
CA VAL A 73 -4.73 -10.01 4.33
C VAL A 73 -5.29 -11.13 3.46
N ARG A 74 -6.44 -10.86 2.85
CA ARG A 74 -7.15 -11.77 1.95
C ARG A 74 -7.07 -11.32 0.51
N ASP A 75 -7.09 -10.00 0.30
CA ASP A 75 -7.07 -9.39 -1.02
C ASP A 75 -6.59 -7.93 -0.93
N VAL A 76 -6.11 -7.39 -2.04
CA VAL A 76 -5.68 -6.00 -2.18
C VAL A 76 -6.29 -5.41 -3.46
N ILE A 77 -7.05 -4.33 -3.30
CA ILE A 77 -7.76 -3.68 -4.41
C ILE A 77 -7.36 -2.22 -4.57
N ASP A 78 -7.27 -1.77 -5.82
CA ASP A 78 -7.03 -0.38 -6.18
C ASP A 78 -8.35 0.36 -6.35
N ARG A 79 -8.59 1.34 -5.48
CA ARG A 79 -9.78 2.19 -5.51
C ARG A 79 -9.38 3.59 -5.95
N TYR A 80 -9.29 3.79 -7.26
CA TYR A 80 -8.91 5.06 -7.91
C TYR A 80 -7.50 5.54 -7.59
N LEU A 81 -6.56 4.60 -7.55
CA LEU A 81 -5.15 4.92 -7.40
C LEU A 81 -4.65 5.68 -8.65
N ARG A 82 -4.05 6.85 -8.45
CA ARG A 82 -3.40 7.63 -9.50
C ARG A 82 -1.89 7.59 -9.34
N ILE A 83 -1.20 7.30 -10.43
CA ILE A 83 0.26 7.32 -10.51
C ILE A 83 0.65 8.60 -11.22
N LEU A 84 1.54 9.38 -10.58
CA LEU A 84 2.08 10.63 -11.10
C LEU A 84 3.58 10.53 -11.34
#